data_AF-A0A914AR34-F1
#
_entry.id   AF-A0A914AR34-F1
#
_cell.length_a   1.000
_cell.length_b   1.000
_cell.length_c   1.000
_cell.angle_alpha   90.00
_cell.angle_beta   90.00
_cell.angle_gamma   90.00
#
_symmetry.space_group_name_H-M   'P 1'
#
loop_
_entity.id
_entity.type
_entity.pdbx_description
1 polymer ?
#
loop_
_entity_poly.entity_id
_entity_poly.type
_entity_poly.pdbx_seq_one_letter_code
_entity_poly.pdbx_strand_id
1 'polypeptide(L)'
;MATGASAFSVWGKVGEEHMQCPVCQDYFKQPKILNCQHSVCEACLEKEKVSAVSKVECPVCWQATTLPQDGGVSALRTNFKLVDMVEAAHKLHQRERGSVPVCRAHSWKESRLYCNTCRELICEVCTSEAHSGHEHQAVGAAASEARQAAEGSIAIIKALTKDLEDKLKVIQEVERDLKTAAEDSRQELDQRANEEVARVRAAKQRIKDEINSTEKARARTLADCKREYTVMGENMKSAVDGYRAAVESGNYAGDYEFVSLQPKIAELAELGGRKGPKVEPALSVLRFERFESEDNIRLGRLVDK
;
A
#
# COMPACT_ATOMS: atom_id res chain seq x y z
N MET A 1 -8.11 -75.45 23.27
CA MET A 1 -8.45 -74.16 23.88
C MET A 1 -7.35 -73.18 23.51
N ALA A 2 -7.58 -72.38 22.48
CA ALA A 2 -6.60 -71.44 21.95
C ALA A 2 -6.77 -70.09 22.66
N THR A 3 -5.67 -69.56 23.17
CA THR A 3 -5.54 -68.25 23.82
C THR A 3 -5.90 -67.14 22.83
N GLY A 4 -7.06 -66.52 23.03
CA GLY A 4 -7.42 -65.28 22.34
C GLY A 4 -6.62 -64.12 22.91
N ALA A 5 -5.47 -63.81 22.30
CA ALA A 5 -4.83 -62.52 22.48
C ALA A 5 -5.84 -61.43 22.01
N SER A 6 -6.21 -60.51 22.90
CA SER A 6 -7.19 -59.48 22.55
C SER A 6 -6.63 -58.61 21.42
N ALA A 7 -7.45 -58.29 20.42
CA ALA A 7 -7.09 -57.38 19.34
C ALA A 7 -6.66 -55.98 19.85
N PHE A 8 -6.98 -55.66 21.11
CA PHE A 8 -6.56 -54.45 21.81
C PHE A 8 -5.08 -54.48 22.25
N SER A 9 -4.51 -55.67 22.51
CA SER A 9 -3.10 -55.83 22.89
C SER A 9 -2.11 -55.50 21.76
N VAL A 10 -2.57 -55.57 20.51
CA VAL A 10 -1.78 -55.24 19.31
C VAL A 10 -1.82 -53.73 19.05
N TRP A 11 -2.98 -53.08 19.13
CA TRP A 11 -3.06 -51.61 18.98
C TRP A 11 -2.52 -50.81 20.16
N GLY A 12 -2.56 -51.35 21.38
CA GLY A 12 -1.88 -50.73 22.54
C GLY A 12 -0.36 -50.70 22.39
N LYS A 13 0.23 -51.76 21.82
CA LYS A 13 1.69 -51.85 21.57
C LYS A 13 2.15 -51.04 20.36
N VAL A 14 1.37 -51.03 19.27
CA VAL A 14 1.68 -50.24 18.05
C VAL A 14 1.51 -48.72 18.29
N GLY A 15 0.72 -48.32 19.29
CA GLY A 15 0.58 -46.91 19.68
C GLY A 15 1.74 -46.36 20.53
N GLU A 16 2.34 -47.19 21.39
CA GLU A 16 3.36 -46.74 22.36
C GLU A 16 4.71 -46.41 21.71
N GLU A 17 5.12 -47.18 20.70
CA GLU A 17 6.40 -47.01 20.00
C GLU A 17 6.50 -45.68 19.23
N HIS A 18 5.36 -45.11 18.81
CA HIS A 18 5.30 -43.83 18.10
C HIS A 18 5.18 -42.60 19.03
N MET A 19 5.10 -42.82 20.35
CA MET A 19 4.94 -41.77 21.35
C MET A 19 6.19 -41.56 22.21
N GLN A 20 7.28 -42.24 21.86
CA GLN A 20 8.56 -42.19 22.55
C GLN A 20 9.56 -41.28 21.82
N CYS A 21 10.36 -40.58 22.60
CA CYS A 21 11.44 -39.78 22.07
C CYS A 21 12.57 -40.67 21.53
N PRO A 22 13.07 -40.43 20.31
CA PRO A 22 14.14 -41.26 19.73
C PRO A 22 15.48 -41.15 20.48
N VAL A 23 15.64 -40.14 21.33
CA VAL A 23 16.88 -39.90 22.10
C VAL A 23 16.82 -40.55 23.49
N CYS A 24 15.80 -40.24 24.29
CA CYS A 24 15.71 -40.77 25.66
C CYS A 24 14.88 -42.06 25.78
N GLN A 25 14.19 -42.49 24.71
CA GLN A 25 13.34 -43.68 24.67
C GLN A 25 12.23 -43.71 25.73
N ASP A 26 11.91 -42.54 26.28
CA ASP A 26 10.79 -42.30 27.19
C ASP A 26 9.70 -41.51 26.43
N TYR A 27 8.49 -41.44 26.97
CA TYR A 27 7.41 -40.65 26.38
C TYR A 27 7.82 -39.18 26.18
N PHE A 28 7.33 -38.58 25.10
CA PHE A 28 7.65 -37.20 24.76
C PHE A 28 7.28 -36.22 25.89
N LYS A 29 8.27 -35.44 26.34
CA LYS A 29 8.12 -34.32 27.28
C LYS A 29 8.56 -33.05 26.56
N GLN A 30 7.62 -32.12 26.35
CA GLN A 30 7.84 -30.89 25.56
C GLN A 30 8.57 -31.17 24.23
N PRO A 31 8.00 -32.00 23.33
CA PRO A 31 8.62 -32.34 22.05
C PRO A 31 8.73 -31.11 21.16
N LYS A 32 9.94 -30.71 20.74
CA LYS A 32 10.16 -29.66 19.74
C LYS A 32 10.15 -30.24 18.33
N ILE A 33 9.52 -29.51 17.40
CA ILE A 33 9.47 -29.85 15.98
C ILE A 33 10.67 -29.22 15.28
N LEU A 34 11.51 -30.06 14.68
CA LEU A 34 12.63 -29.63 13.83
C LEU A 34 12.17 -29.31 12.40
N ASN A 35 13.03 -28.67 11.59
CA ASN A 35 12.71 -28.37 10.18
C ASN A 35 12.40 -29.62 9.34
N CYS A 36 13.00 -30.76 9.72
CA CYS A 36 12.76 -32.07 9.12
C CYS A 36 11.46 -32.75 9.61
N GLN A 37 10.66 -32.08 10.44
CA GLN A 37 9.43 -32.56 11.06
C GLN A 37 9.58 -33.66 12.11
N HIS A 38 10.77 -34.19 12.36
CA HIS A 38 11.01 -35.05 13.52
C HIS A 38 10.82 -34.26 14.81
N SER A 39 10.27 -34.96 15.81
CA SER A 39 10.03 -34.42 17.14
C SER A 39 10.99 -35.04 18.14
N VAL A 40 11.58 -34.23 19.02
CA VAL A 40 12.52 -34.64 20.06
C VAL A 40 12.25 -33.81 21.31
N CYS A 41 12.36 -34.38 22.51
CA CYS A 41 12.16 -33.65 23.76
C CYS A 41 13.10 -32.43 23.85
N GLU A 42 12.60 -31.31 24.37
CA GLU A 42 13.37 -30.08 24.59
C GLU A 42 14.70 -30.37 25.30
N ALA A 43 14.64 -31.01 26.47
CA ALA A 43 15.82 -31.37 27.27
C ALA A 43 16.77 -32.38 26.58
N CYS A 44 16.29 -33.11 25.56
CA CYS A 44 17.16 -33.99 24.77
C CYS A 44 17.89 -33.21 23.68
N LEU A 45 17.22 -32.27 23.01
CA LEU A 45 17.86 -31.38 22.03
C LEU A 45 18.84 -30.40 22.67
N GLU A 46 18.60 -29.96 23.90
CA GLU A 46 19.55 -29.11 24.65
C GLU A 46 20.88 -29.80 24.94
N LYS A 47 20.90 -31.14 24.95
CA LYS A 47 22.11 -31.94 25.16
C LYS A 47 22.86 -32.25 23.86
N GLU A 48 22.25 -32.01 22.71
CA GLU A 48 22.89 -32.16 21.40
C GLU A 48 23.84 -30.99 21.10
N LYS A 49 24.86 -31.23 20.27
CA LYS A 49 25.85 -30.20 19.95
C LYS A 49 25.21 -29.05 19.15
N VAL A 50 24.98 -27.92 19.83
CA VAL A 50 24.65 -26.66 19.16
C VAL A 50 25.90 -26.12 18.49
N SER A 51 25.89 -26.01 17.16
CA SER A 51 27.00 -25.42 16.41
C SER A 51 27.13 -23.92 16.70
N ALA A 52 28.32 -23.35 16.52
CA ALA A 52 28.63 -21.92 16.72
C ALA A 52 27.77 -20.94 15.89
N VAL A 53 26.94 -21.46 14.98
CA VAL A 53 26.04 -20.70 14.08
C VAL A 53 24.56 -20.88 14.46
N SER A 54 24.25 -21.16 15.74
CA SER A 54 22.88 -21.33 16.25
C SER A 54 22.04 -22.36 15.47
N LYS A 55 22.63 -23.53 15.20
CA LYS A 55 21.96 -24.66 14.53
C LYS A 55 22.04 -25.92 15.37
N VAL A 56 20.98 -26.72 15.35
CA VAL A 56 20.92 -28.06 15.94
C VAL A 56 20.69 -29.11 14.84
N GLU A 57 21.41 -30.22 14.88
CA GLU A 57 21.22 -31.32 13.94
C GLU A 57 20.16 -32.30 14.47
N CYS A 58 19.32 -32.81 13.57
CA CYS A 58 18.34 -33.80 13.96
C CYS A 58 19.01 -35.13 14.32
N PRO A 59 18.77 -35.72 15.51
CA PRO A 59 19.36 -37.02 15.87
C PRO A 59 18.79 -38.21 15.08
N VAL A 60 17.72 -38.00 14.31
CA VAL A 60 17.08 -39.04 13.49
C VAL A 60 17.58 -39.04 12.05
N CYS A 61 17.71 -37.86 11.43
CA CYS A 61 18.02 -37.73 10.00
C CYS A 61 19.17 -36.76 9.69
N TRP A 62 19.83 -36.21 10.71
CA TRP A 62 20.96 -35.28 10.63
C TRP A 62 20.72 -33.98 9.86
N GLN A 63 19.48 -33.67 9.51
CA GLN A 63 19.13 -32.39 8.92
C GLN A 63 19.22 -31.26 9.95
N ALA A 64 19.91 -30.18 9.58
CA ALA A 64 20.10 -29.01 10.43
C ALA A 64 18.82 -28.16 10.55
N THR A 65 18.51 -27.74 11.78
CA THR A 65 17.45 -26.79 12.10
C THR A 65 18.08 -25.53 12.66
N THR A 66 17.75 -24.39 12.06
CA THR A 66 18.20 -23.07 12.55
C THR A 66 17.40 -22.70 13.80
N LEU A 67 18.09 -22.33 14.87
CA LEU A 67 17.48 -21.89 16.12
C LEU A 67 17.11 -20.40 16.05
N PRO A 68 15.96 -19.98 16.59
CA PRO A 68 15.63 -18.57 16.78
C PRO A 68 16.69 -17.86 17.64
N GLN A 69 17.05 -16.63 17.27
CA GLN A 69 18.11 -15.86 17.95
C GLN A 69 17.79 -15.58 19.44
N ASP A 70 16.50 -15.46 19.79
CA ASP A 70 16.03 -15.01 21.11
C ASP A 70 15.51 -16.14 22.02
N GLY A 71 16.06 -17.35 21.92
CA GLY A 71 15.68 -18.42 22.86
C GLY A 71 16.20 -19.83 22.56
N GLY A 72 16.98 -20.04 21.50
CA GLY A 72 17.62 -21.33 21.27
C GLY A 72 16.60 -22.48 21.07
N VAL A 73 16.83 -23.62 21.73
CA VAL A 73 15.98 -24.81 21.61
C VAL A 73 14.57 -24.59 22.16
N SER A 74 14.42 -23.80 23.23
CA SER A 74 13.12 -23.56 23.87
C SER A 74 12.16 -22.77 22.96
N ALA A 75 12.71 -21.90 22.11
CA ALA A 75 11.96 -21.11 21.12
C ALA A 75 11.46 -21.90 19.91
N LEU A 76 11.86 -23.17 19.76
CA LEU A 76 11.31 -24.04 18.72
C LEU A 76 9.84 -24.39 19.02
N ARG A 77 9.05 -24.62 17.96
CA ARG A 77 7.64 -25.00 18.11
C ARG A 77 7.49 -26.33 18.82
N THR A 78 6.64 -26.38 19.84
CA THR A 78 6.27 -27.63 20.52
C THR A 78 5.20 -28.39 19.72
N ASN A 79 5.33 -29.71 19.61
CA ASN A 79 4.33 -30.58 19.01
C ASN A 79 3.22 -30.92 20.03
N PHE A 80 2.26 -30.02 20.18
CA PHE A 80 1.15 -30.22 21.11
C PHE A 80 0.32 -31.47 20.82
N LYS A 81 0.27 -31.95 19.56
CA LYS A 81 -0.45 -33.20 19.24
C LYS A 81 0.23 -34.44 19.81
N LEU A 82 1.55 -34.49 19.85
CA LEU A 82 2.27 -35.57 20.54
C LEU A 82 2.05 -35.51 22.04
N VAL A 83 1.99 -34.31 22.62
CA VAL A 83 1.63 -34.13 24.04
C VAL A 83 0.21 -34.65 24.30
N ASP A 84 -0.76 -34.24 23.50
CA ASP A 84 -2.16 -34.69 23.60
C ASP A 84 -2.28 -36.23 23.49
N MET A 85 -1.53 -36.86 22.56
CA MET A 85 -1.55 -38.31 22.35
C MET A 85 -0.91 -39.08 23.51
N VAL A 86 0.24 -38.64 24.03
CA VAL A 86 0.86 -39.22 25.23
C VAL A 86 -0.09 -39.13 26.42
N GLU A 87 -0.73 -37.97 26.62
CA GLU A 87 -1.71 -37.79 27.67
C GLU A 87 -2.95 -38.68 27.48
N ALA A 88 -3.43 -38.84 26.25
CA ALA A 88 -4.56 -39.72 25.95
C ALA A 88 -4.21 -41.19 26.22
N ALA A 89 -3.02 -41.65 25.82
CA ALA A 89 -2.53 -42.99 26.11
C ALA A 89 -2.42 -43.24 27.62
N HIS A 90 -1.86 -42.29 28.38
CA HIS A 90 -1.82 -42.36 29.84
C HIS A 90 -3.23 -42.41 30.47
N LYS A 91 -4.18 -41.60 29.96
CA LYS A 91 -5.58 -41.58 30.44
C LYS A 91 -6.30 -42.91 30.13
N LEU A 92 -6.04 -43.53 28.99
CA LEU A 92 -6.58 -44.85 28.63
C LEU A 92 -6.04 -45.94 29.57
N HIS A 93 -4.72 -45.98 29.78
CA HIS A 93 -4.09 -46.92 30.72
C HIS A 93 -4.56 -46.72 32.18
N GLN A 94 -4.82 -45.48 32.59
CA GLN A 94 -5.35 -45.18 33.92
C GLN A 94 -6.84 -45.51 34.07
N ARG A 95 -7.65 -45.32 33.02
CA ARG A 95 -9.09 -45.68 33.01
C ARG A 95 -9.31 -47.19 33.05
N GLU A 96 -8.46 -47.98 32.42
CA GLU A 96 -8.53 -49.45 32.49
C GLU A 96 -8.25 -50.00 33.89
N ARG A 97 -7.56 -49.24 34.77
CA ARG A 97 -7.18 -49.70 36.10
C ARG A 97 -7.95 -49.10 37.26
N GLY A 98 -8.72 -48.01 37.11
CA GLY A 98 -9.46 -47.39 38.23
C GLY A 98 -8.65 -47.19 39.52
N SER A 99 -7.31 -47.20 39.42
CA SER A 99 -6.42 -47.48 40.54
C SER A 99 -5.92 -46.16 41.09
N VAL A 100 -6.12 -45.95 42.39
CA VAL A 100 -5.46 -44.85 43.10
C VAL A 100 -3.95 -45.01 42.92
N PRO A 101 -3.21 -43.94 42.57
CA PRO A 101 -1.76 -44.03 42.40
C PRO A 101 -1.10 -44.44 43.72
N VAL A 102 -0.21 -45.43 43.67
CA VAL A 102 0.60 -45.83 44.83
C VAL A 102 1.69 -44.80 45.09
N CYS A 103 2.09 -44.66 46.36
CA CYS A 103 3.11 -43.71 46.76
C CYS A 103 4.47 -44.10 46.19
N ARG A 104 5.21 -43.10 45.69
CA ARG A 104 6.56 -43.28 45.14
C ARG A 104 7.55 -43.80 46.18
N ALA A 105 7.43 -43.34 47.43
CA ALA A 105 8.29 -43.76 48.55
C ALA A 105 7.81 -45.07 49.19
N HIS A 106 6.49 -45.31 49.21
CA HIS A 106 5.87 -46.48 49.86
C HIS A 106 4.96 -47.20 48.85
N SER A 107 5.55 -48.05 48.02
CA SER A 107 4.88 -48.70 46.87
C SER A 107 3.68 -49.59 47.25
N TRP A 108 3.55 -49.95 48.53
CA TRP A 108 2.45 -50.73 49.08
C TRP A 108 1.26 -49.89 49.57
N LYS A 109 1.33 -48.55 49.53
CA LYS A 109 0.29 -47.67 50.05
C LYS A 109 -0.21 -46.69 49.00
N GLU A 110 -1.52 -46.48 48.98
CA GLU A 110 -2.17 -45.53 48.08
C GLU A 110 -1.88 -44.07 48.46
N SER A 111 -1.71 -43.21 47.46
CA SER A 111 -1.50 -41.77 47.63
C SER A 111 -2.85 -41.05 47.65
N ARG A 112 -3.42 -40.90 48.84
CA ARG A 112 -4.73 -40.24 49.05
C ARG A 112 -4.63 -38.80 49.55
N LEU A 113 -3.41 -38.33 49.81
CA LEU A 113 -3.14 -36.97 50.30
C LEU A 113 -2.32 -36.19 49.27
N TYR A 114 -2.48 -34.87 49.26
CA TYR A 114 -1.69 -33.93 48.49
C TYR A 114 -0.97 -33.00 49.45
N CYS A 115 0.35 -32.94 49.35
CA CYS A 115 1.17 -32.01 50.11
C CYS A 115 1.21 -30.65 49.41
N ASN A 116 0.63 -29.62 50.02
CA ASN A 116 0.58 -28.26 49.48
C ASN A 116 1.98 -27.63 49.40
N THR A 117 2.85 -27.93 50.39
CA THR A 117 4.22 -27.42 50.46
C THR A 117 5.11 -27.97 49.35
N CYS A 118 5.06 -29.28 49.11
CA CYS A 118 5.91 -29.96 48.12
C CYS A 118 5.26 -30.06 46.73
N ARG A 119 3.94 -29.86 46.63
CA ARG A 119 3.13 -30.02 45.41
C ARG A 119 3.14 -31.45 44.85
N GLU A 120 3.02 -32.42 45.74
CA GLU A 120 3.13 -33.86 45.41
C GLU A 120 2.00 -34.68 46.04
N LEU A 121 1.65 -35.78 45.38
CA LEU A 121 0.77 -36.82 45.93
C LEU A 121 1.54 -37.72 46.89
N ILE A 122 1.03 -37.87 48.10
CA ILE A 122 1.69 -38.62 49.17
C ILE A 122 0.72 -39.61 49.84
N CYS A 123 1.25 -40.61 50.54
CA CYS A 123 0.46 -41.48 51.43
C CYS A 123 0.52 -41.01 52.89
N GLU A 124 -0.25 -41.62 53.77
CA GLU A 124 -0.29 -41.24 55.19
C GLU A 124 1.02 -41.57 55.95
N VAL A 125 1.90 -42.43 55.43
CA VAL A 125 3.20 -42.68 56.09
C VAL A 125 4.14 -41.51 55.83
N CYS A 126 4.07 -40.90 54.65
CA CYS A 126 4.87 -39.74 54.29
C CYS A 126 4.64 -38.55 55.24
N THR A 127 3.44 -38.40 55.82
CA THR A 127 3.11 -37.28 56.70
C THR A 127 3.86 -37.32 58.04
N SER A 128 4.29 -38.50 58.48
CA SER A 128 5.13 -38.64 59.69
C SER A 128 6.63 -38.77 59.37
N GLU A 129 7.00 -38.92 58.09
CA GLU A 129 8.38 -39.07 57.62
C GLU A 129 8.82 -37.82 56.84
N ALA A 130 9.02 -37.95 55.52
CA ALA A 130 9.59 -36.92 54.67
C ALA A 130 8.76 -35.62 54.56
N HIS A 131 7.46 -35.66 54.89
CA HIS A 131 6.56 -34.51 54.89
C HIS A 131 6.06 -34.16 56.29
N SER A 132 6.80 -34.53 57.34
CA SER A 132 6.51 -34.15 58.71
C SER A 132 6.55 -32.63 58.88
N GLY A 133 5.44 -32.06 59.34
CA GLY A 133 5.28 -30.61 59.51
C GLY A 133 4.93 -29.84 58.23
N HIS A 134 4.75 -30.51 57.08
CA HIS A 134 4.23 -29.87 55.87
C HIS A 134 2.70 -29.81 55.87
N GLU A 135 2.15 -28.80 55.19
CA GLU A 135 0.71 -28.71 55.01
C GLU A 135 0.25 -29.72 53.96
N HIS A 136 -0.75 -30.52 54.31
CA HIS A 136 -1.29 -31.55 53.44
C HIS A 136 -2.80 -31.67 53.60
N GLN A 137 -3.47 -31.99 52.50
CA GLN A 137 -4.93 -32.12 52.43
C GLN A 137 -5.34 -33.37 51.64
N ALA A 138 -6.61 -33.76 51.73
CA ALA A 138 -7.13 -34.85 50.92
C ALA A 138 -7.08 -34.50 49.43
N VAL A 139 -6.75 -35.49 48.58
CA VAL A 139 -6.68 -35.29 47.12
C VAL A 139 -8.01 -34.76 46.55
N GLY A 140 -9.14 -35.18 47.11
CA GLY A 140 -10.46 -34.67 46.70
C GLY A 140 -10.62 -33.16 46.92
N ALA A 141 -10.12 -32.64 48.05
CA ALA A 141 -10.17 -31.21 48.37
C ALA A 141 -9.21 -30.41 47.48
N ALA A 142 -7.95 -30.85 47.37
CA ALA A 142 -6.96 -30.23 46.49
C ALA A 142 -7.43 -30.20 45.02
N ALA A 143 -8.04 -31.29 44.55
CA ALA A 143 -8.61 -31.36 43.21
C ALA A 143 -9.82 -30.45 43.03
N SER A 144 -10.65 -30.25 44.06
CA SER A 144 -11.77 -29.31 44.03
C SER A 144 -11.27 -27.87 43.91
N GLU A 145 -10.33 -27.47 44.77
CA GLU A 145 -9.73 -26.13 44.75
C GLU A 145 -9.01 -25.86 43.42
N ALA A 146 -8.23 -26.83 42.94
CA ALA A 146 -7.54 -26.71 41.66
C ALA A 146 -8.51 -26.59 40.48
N ARG A 147 -9.63 -27.33 40.49
CA ARG A 147 -10.68 -27.20 39.47
C ARG A 147 -11.32 -25.82 39.51
N GLN A 148 -11.67 -25.33 40.70
CA GLN A 148 -12.27 -24.00 40.85
C GLN A 148 -11.32 -22.88 40.39
N ALA A 149 -10.03 -22.96 40.76
CA ALA A 149 -9.02 -22.01 40.33
C ALA A 149 -8.80 -22.05 38.80
N ALA A 150 -8.82 -23.25 38.21
CA ALA A 150 -8.73 -23.43 36.76
C ALA A 150 -9.95 -22.84 36.04
N GLU A 151 -11.17 -23.11 36.54
CA GLU A 151 -12.41 -22.57 35.98
C GLU A 151 -12.43 -21.04 36.03
N GLY A 152 -12.00 -20.44 37.15
CA GLY A 152 -11.86 -18.98 37.27
C GLY A 152 -10.86 -18.40 36.27
N SER A 153 -9.69 -19.03 36.15
CA SER A 153 -8.65 -18.59 35.19
C SER A 153 -9.13 -18.74 33.75
N ILE A 154 -9.82 -19.84 33.42
CA ILE A 154 -10.42 -20.07 32.10
C ILE A 154 -11.46 -19.00 31.79
N ALA A 155 -12.31 -18.62 32.74
CA ALA A 155 -13.31 -17.59 32.54
C ALA A 155 -12.66 -16.23 32.23
N ILE A 156 -11.61 -15.85 32.97
CA ILE A 156 -10.86 -14.61 32.74
C ILE A 156 -10.21 -14.62 31.35
N ILE A 157 -9.50 -15.69 31.00
CA ILE A 157 -8.80 -15.80 29.71
C ILE A 157 -9.79 -15.79 28.55
N LYS A 158 -10.95 -16.45 28.68
CA LYS A 158 -12.02 -16.41 27.66
C LYS A 158 -12.54 -15.00 27.45
N ALA A 159 -12.80 -14.26 28.54
CA ALA A 159 -13.25 -12.87 28.45
C ALA A 159 -12.20 -11.97 27.79
N LEU A 160 -10.92 -12.12 28.18
CA LEU A 160 -9.83 -11.34 27.60
C LEU A 160 -9.60 -11.67 26.13
N THR A 161 -9.67 -12.96 25.75
CA THR A 161 -9.52 -13.38 24.35
C THR A 161 -10.61 -12.76 23.48
N LYS A 162 -11.86 -12.75 23.96
CA LYS A 162 -12.97 -12.10 23.26
C LYS A 162 -12.76 -10.59 23.10
N ASP A 163 -12.34 -9.90 24.17
CA ASP A 163 -12.04 -8.46 24.11
C ASP A 163 -10.92 -8.14 23.11
N LEU A 164 -9.87 -8.96 23.06
CA LEU A 164 -8.81 -8.82 22.06
C LEU A 164 -9.30 -9.06 20.64
N GLU A 165 -10.14 -10.08 20.42
CA GLU A 165 -10.77 -10.35 19.11
C GLU A 165 -11.63 -9.17 18.64
N ASP A 166 -12.42 -8.57 19.54
CA ASP A 166 -13.27 -7.43 19.21
C ASP A 166 -12.44 -6.17 18.92
N LYS A 167 -11.37 -5.91 19.69
CA LYS A 167 -10.41 -4.83 19.40
C LYS A 167 -9.69 -5.01 18.07
N LEU A 168 -9.31 -6.24 17.71
CA LEU A 168 -8.71 -6.54 16.41
C LEU A 168 -9.66 -6.23 15.25
N LYS A 169 -10.96 -6.52 15.39
CA LYS A 169 -11.96 -6.15 14.37
C LYS A 169 -12.05 -4.63 14.18
N VAL A 170 -12.06 -3.88 15.27
CA VAL A 170 -12.08 -2.40 15.22
C VAL A 170 -10.84 -1.86 14.51
N ILE A 171 -9.65 -2.40 14.81
CA ILE A 171 -8.41 -2.00 14.11
C ILE A 171 -8.52 -2.27 12.60
N GLN A 172 -9.00 -3.46 12.22
CA GLN A 172 -9.19 -3.81 10.81
C GLN A 172 -10.20 -2.90 10.09
N GLU A 173 -11.22 -2.42 10.80
CA GLU A 173 -12.16 -1.42 10.27
C GLU A 173 -11.48 -0.08 10.05
N VAL A 174 -10.78 0.44 11.06
CA VAL A 174 -10.07 1.72 10.96
C VAL A 174 -8.99 1.70 9.86
N GLU A 175 -8.25 0.59 9.71
CA GLU A 175 -7.26 0.43 8.63
C GLU A 175 -7.91 0.52 7.24
N ARG A 176 -9.08 -0.09 7.07
CA ARG A 176 -9.85 -0.04 5.82
C ARG A 176 -10.33 1.38 5.54
N ASP A 177 -10.89 2.03 6.53
CA ASP A 177 -11.43 3.39 6.40
C ASP A 177 -10.31 4.40 6.10
N LEU A 178 -9.17 4.28 6.77
CA LEU A 178 -8.00 5.11 6.51
C LEU A 178 -7.51 4.93 5.06
N LYS A 179 -7.47 3.69 4.57
CA LYS A 179 -7.05 3.41 3.19
C LYS A 179 -7.99 4.06 2.17
N THR A 180 -9.31 3.91 2.37
CA THR A 180 -10.34 4.51 1.51
C THR A 180 -10.25 6.04 1.56
N ALA A 181 -10.23 6.64 2.75
CA ALA A 181 -10.14 8.09 2.91
C ALA A 181 -8.88 8.68 2.28
N ALA A 182 -7.75 7.98 2.36
CA ALA A 182 -6.50 8.40 1.71
C ALA A 182 -6.60 8.29 0.18
N GLU A 183 -7.32 7.31 -0.35
CA GLU A 183 -7.54 7.17 -1.79
C GLU A 183 -8.49 8.24 -2.33
N ASP A 184 -9.59 8.50 -1.64
CA ASP A 184 -10.53 9.57 -1.97
C ASP A 184 -9.83 10.93 -1.96
N SER A 185 -9.01 11.21 -0.94
CA SER A 185 -8.23 12.46 -0.84
C SER A 185 -7.23 12.62 -1.98
N ARG A 186 -6.58 11.53 -2.42
CA ARG A 186 -5.68 11.56 -3.59
C ARG A 186 -6.45 11.86 -4.87
N GLN A 187 -7.60 11.21 -5.07
CA GLN A 187 -8.44 11.44 -6.24
C GLN A 187 -8.97 12.88 -6.30
N GLU A 188 -9.39 13.44 -5.16
CA GLU A 188 -9.82 14.83 -5.09
C GLU A 188 -8.67 15.79 -5.44
N LEU A 189 -7.47 15.56 -4.90
CA LEU A 189 -6.29 16.35 -5.24
C LEU A 189 -5.99 16.31 -6.74
N ASP A 190 -5.97 15.11 -7.34
CA ASP A 190 -5.71 14.92 -8.77
C ASP A 190 -6.78 15.59 -9.63
N GLN A 191 -8.05 15.49 -9.22
CA GLN A 191 -9.16 16.16 -9.89
C GLN A 191 -8.98 17.68 -9.88
N ARG A 192 -8.71 18.27 -8.70
CA ARG A 192 -8.51 19.72 -8.58
C ARG A 192 -7.32 20.19 -9.39
N ALA A 193 -6.20 19.46 -9.36
CA ALA A 193 -5.03 19.78 -10.18
C ALA A 193 -5.35 19.74 -11.68
N ASN A 194 -6.08 18.73 -12.15
CA ASN A 194 -6.50 18.61 -13.54
C ASN A 194 -7.45 19.74 -13.97
N GLU A 195 -8.35 20.16 -13.09
CA GLU A 195 -9.23 21.31 -13.33
C GLU A 195 -8.44 22.61 -13.49
N GLU A 196 -7.44 22.87 -12.63
CA GLU A 196 -6.55 24.03 -12.80
C GLU A 196 -5.80 23.98 -14.13
N VAL A 197 -5.20 22.83 -14.47
CA VAL A 197 -4.48 22.62 -15.73
C VAL A 197 -5.41 22.86 -16.93
N ALA A 198 -6.64 22.37 -16.88
CA ALA A 198 -7.65 22.59 -17.91
C ALA A 198 -7.99 24.08 -18.06
N ARG A 199 -8.15 24.81 -16.94
CA ARG A 199 -8.39 26.26 -16.95
C ARG A 199 -7.22 27.04 -17.55
N VAL A 200 -5.98 26.69 -17.21
CA VAL A 200 -4.76 27.28 -17.81
C VAL A 200 -4.75 27.05 -19.32
N ARG A 201 -5.00 25.81 -19.76
CA ARG A 201 -5.01 25.44 -21.19
C ARG A 201 -6.10 26.21 -21.95
N ALA A 202 -7.29 26.33 -21.39
CA ALA A 202 -8.38 27.10 -21.98
C ALA A 202 -8.05 28.60 -22.06
N ALA A 203 -7.47 29.19 -21.01
CA ALA A 203 -7.05 30.58 -21.01
C ALA A 203 -5.97 30.86 -22.07
N LYS A 204 -4.99 29.95 -22.20
CA LYS A 204 -3.94 30.01 -23.23
C LYS A 204 -4.56 29.97 -24.62
N GLN A 205 -5.51 29.06 -24.85
CA GLN A 205 -6.15 28.93 -26.16
C GLN A 205 -6.94 30.19 -26.52
N ARG A 206 -7.71 30.74 -25.57
CA ARG A 206 -8.45 31.99 -25.78
C ARG A 206 -7.53 33.14 -26.19
N ILE A 207 -6.39 33.32 -25.51
CA ILE A 207 -5.43 34.38 -25.86
C ILE A 207 -4.83 34.14 -27.25
N LYS A 208 -4.53 32.88 -27.61
CA LYS A 208 -4.07 32.56 -28.97
C LYS A 208 -5.12 32.89 -30.03
N ASP A 209 -6.38 32.58 -29.76
CA ASP A 209 -7.48 32.87 -30.68
C ASP A 209 -7.68 34.38 -30.85
N GLU A 210 -7.54 35.14 -29.76
CA GLU A 210 -7.55 36.59 -29.77
C GLU A 210 -6.40 37.17 -30.61
N ILE A 211 -5.15 36.70 -30.41
CA ILE A 211 -3.99 37.06 -31.25
C ILE A 211 -4.30 36.81 -32.72
N ASN A 212 -4.72 35.59 -33.06
CA ASN A 212 -4.98 35.19 -34.43
C ASN A 212 -6.10 36.04 -35.06
N SER A 213 -7.15 36.35 -34.31
CA SER A 213 -8.24 37.18 -34.79
C SER A 213 -7.81 38.62 -35.06
N THR A 214 -7.02 39.20 -34.15
CA THR A 214 -6.48 40.57 -34.29
C THR A 214 -5.48 40.66 -35.42
N GLU A 215 -4.57 39.70 -35.55
CA GLU A 215 -3.65 39.60 -36.69
C GLU A 215 -4.42 39.52 -38.01
N LYS A 216 -5.42 38.65 -38.10
CA LYS A 216 -6.26 38.50 -39.30
C LYS A 216 -7.02 39.77 -39.65
N ALA A 217 -7.57 40.47 -38.64
CA ALA A 217 -8.27 41.73 -38.85
C ALA A 217 -7.31 42.81 -39.40
N ARG A 218 -6.14 42.96 -38.77
CA ARG A 218 -5.12 43.94 -39.19
C ARG A 218 -4.52 43.62 -40.56
N ALA A 219 -4.30 42.34 -40.86
CA ALA A 219 -3.83 41.89 -42.17
C ALA A 219 -4.84 42.21 -43.28
N ARG A 220 -6.15 42.13 -42.99
CA ARG A 220 -7.20 42.56 -43.93
C ARG A 220 -7.15 44.06 -44.17
N THR A 221 -7.05 44.88 -43.13
CA THR A 221 -6.89 46.34 -43.27
C THR A 221 -5.67 46.70 -44.13
N LEU A 222 -4.52 46.04 -43.89
CA LEU A 222 -3.32 46.25 -44.70
C LEU A 222 -3.52 45.80 -46.16
N ALA A 223 -4.22 44.69 -46.39
CA ALA A 223 -4.53 44.22 -47.73
C ALA A 223 -5.45 45.19 -48.49
N ASP A 224 -6.44 45.77 -47.82
CA ASP A 224 -7.33 46.78 -48.39
C ASP A 224 -6.58 48.08 -48.72
N CYS A 225 -5.75 48.60 -47.81
CA CYS A 225 -4.89 49.75 -48.11
C CYS A 225 -3.97 49.46 -49.30
N LYS A 226 -3.34 48.29 -49.33
CA LYS A 226 -2.47 47.89 -50.45
C LYS A 226 -3.23 47.85 -51.78
N ARG A 227 -4.46 47.32 -51.79
CA ARG A 227 -5.33 47.28 -52.97
C ARG A 227 -5.69 48.69 -53.43
N GLU A 228 -6.09 49.57 -52.53
CA GLU A 228 -6.39 50.97 -52.86
C GLU A 228 -5.19 51.72 -53.44
N TYR A 229 -4.00 51.57 -52.84
CA TYR A 229 -2.77 52.15 -53.38
C TYR A 229 -2.43 51.59 -54.77
N THR A 230 -2.63 50.29 -55.00
CA THR A 230 -2.38 49.66 -56.30
C THR A 230 -3.31 50.25 -57.37
N VAL A 231 -4.61 50.29 -57.12
CA VAL A 231 -5.61 50.86 -58.03
C VAL A 231 -5.34 52.36 -58.28
N MET A 232 -5.04 53.12 -57.22
CA MET A 232 -4.71 54.54 -57.35
C MET A 232 -3.45 54.75 -58.21
N GLY A 233 -2.41 53.95 -58.01
CA GLY A 233 -1.18 53.99 -58.80
C GLY A 233 -1.39 53.62 -60.26
N GLU A 234 -2.17 52.57 -60.54
CA GLU A 234 -2.55 52.17 -61.90
C GLU A 234 -3.36 53.25 -62.61
N ASN A 235 -4.33 53.85 -61.93
CA ASN A 235 -5.14 54.95 -62.47
C ASN A 235 -4.29 56.19 -62.77
N MET A 236 -3.39 56.58 -61.86
CA MET A 236 -2.46 57.69 -62.08
C MET A 236 -1.52 57.41 -63.26
N LYS A 237 -0.99 56.19 -63.36
CA LYS A 237 -0.11 55.79 -64.46
C LYS A 237 -0.84 55.86 -65.81
N SER A 238 -2.04 55.27 -65.88
CA SER A 238 -2.89 55.29 -67.07
C SER A 238 -3.25 56.73 -67.48
N ALA A 239 -3.58 57.59 -66.51
CA ALA A 239 -3.82 59.00 -66.76
C ALA A 239 -2.59 59.68 -67.37
N VAL A 240 -1.42 59.55 -66.72
CA VAL A 240 -0.15 60.12 -67.23
C VAL A 240 0.17 59.63 -68.64
N ASP A 241 -0.01 58.33 -68.93
CA ASP A 241 0.24 57.77 -70.26
C ASP A 241 -0.73 58.35 -71.31
N GLY A 242 -2.01 58.49 -70.97
CA GLY A 242 -3.02 59.12 -71.84
C GLY A 242 -2.73 60.60 -72.12
N TYR A 243 -2.32 61.36 -71.11
CA TYR A 243 -1.94 62.76 -71.31
C TYR A 243 -0.61 62.92 -72.04
N ARG A 244 0.38 62.05 -71.80
CA ARG A 244 1.64 62.03 -72.55
C ARG A 244 1.37 61.86 -74.04
N ALA A 245 0.54 60.89 -74.41
CA ALA A 245 0.13 60.68 -75.80
C ALA A 245 -0.57 61.92 -76.39
N ALA A 246 -1.44 62.58 -75.61
CA ALA A 246 -2.11 63.81 -76.03
C ALA A 246 -1.12 64.98 -76.24
N VAL A 247 -0.16 65.17 -75.33
CA VAL A 247 0.89 66.22 -75.45
C VAL A 247 1.82 65.94 -76.62
N GLU A 248 2.26 64.69 -76.80
CA GLU A 248 3.10 64.30 -77.94
C GLU A 248 2.39 64.53 -79.28
N SER A 249 1.09 64.24 -79.37
CA SER A 249 0.30 64.57 -80.56
C SER A 249 0.11 66.08 -80.76
N GLY A 250 -0.03 66.85 -79.67
CA GLY A 250 -0.21 68.31 -79.68
C GLY A 250 1.05 69.09 -80.04
N ASN A 251 2.26 68.55 -79.84
CA ASN A 251 3.51 69.17 -80.28
C ASN A 251 3.66 69.27 -81.81
N TYR A 252 2.82 68.55 -82.56
CA TYR A 252 2.70 68.65 -84.02
C TYR A 252 1.46 69.48 -84.45
N ALA A 253 0.70 70.01 -83.49
CA ALA A 253 -0.54 70.77 -83.65
C ALA A 253 -0.26 72.28 -83.50
N GLY A 254 -1.14 73.14 -84.04
CA GLY A 254 -0.95 74.60 -83.94
C GLY A 254 -1.20 75.17 -82.53
N ASP A 255 -0.69 76.36 -82.22
CA ASP A 255 -0.80 76.99 -80.89
C ASP A 255 -2.22 77.01 -80.31
N TYR A 256 -3.24 77.16 -81.17
CA TYR A 256 -4.65 77.15 -80.77
C TYR A 256 -5.15 75.76 -80.32
N GLU A 257 -4.69 74.69 -80.99
CA GLU A 257 -5.02 73.31 -80.63
C GLU A 257 -4.34 72.90 -79.33
N PHE A 258 -3.13 73.39 -79.08
CA PHE A 258 -2.43 73.15 -77.82
C PHE A 258 -3.12 73.86 -76.63
N VAL A 259 -3.56 75.11 -76.80
CA VAL A 259 -4.31 75.85 -75.76
C VAL A 259 -5.63 75.15 -75.41
N SER A 260 -6.27 74.47 -76.38
CA SER A 260 -7.49 73.69 -76.13
C SER A 260 -7.29 72.52 -75.15
N LEU A 261 -6.05 72.10 -74.88
CA LEU A 261 -5.69 71.07 -73.91
C LEU A 261 -5.59 71.60 -72.46
N GLN A 262 -5.70 72.91 -72.21
CA GLN A 262 -5.61 73.49 -70.86
C GLN A 262 -6.53 72.83 -69.79
N PRO A 263 -7.81 72.51 -70.07
CA PRO A 263 -8.67 71.83 -69.08
C PRO A 263 -8.12 70.46 -68.67
N LYS A 264 -7.53 69.73 -69.63
CA LYS A 264 -6.90 68.43 -69.41
C LYS A 264 -5.61 68.54 -68.59
N ILE A 265 -4.84 69.62 -68.79
CA ILE A 265 -3.63 69.91 -68.00
C ILE A 265 -4.00 70.25 -66.54
N ALA A 266 -5.09 70.98 -66.32
CA ALA A 266 -5.59 71.29 -64.98
C ALA A 266 -6.03 70.01 -64.22
N GLU A 267 -6.73 69.10 -64.88
CA GLU A 267 -7.14 67.80 -64.33
C GLU A 267 -5.94 66.93 -63.92
N LEU A 268 -4.84 66.98 -64.69
CA LEU A 268 -3.55 66.35 -64.36
C LEU A 268 -2.94 66.90 -63.07
N ALA A 269 -2.99 68.21 -62.90
CA ALA A 269 -2.49 68.88 -61.69
C ALA A 269 -3.31 68.48 -60.45
N GLU A 270 -4.63 68.31 -60.61
CA GLU A 270 -5.52 67.82 -59.53
C GLU A 270 -5.21 66.38 -59.12
N LEU A 271 -4.87 65.50 -60.07
CA LEU A 271 -4.43 64.13 -59.78
C LEU A 271 -3.14 64.11 -58.93
N GLY A 272 -2.21 65.04 -59.20
CA GLY A 272 -0.96 65.20 -58.43
C GLY A 272 -1.18 65.59 -56.95
N GLY A 273 -2.35 66.12 -56.60
CA GLY A 273 -2.71 66.50 -55.22
C GLY A 273 -3.36 65.38 -54.40
N ARG A 274 -3.75 64.26 -55.02
CA ARG A 274 -4.47 63.17 -54.31
C ARG A 274 -3.53 62.43 -53.36
N LYS A 275 -3.97 62.28 -52.10
CA LYS A 275 -3.26 61.49 -51.08
C LYS A 275 -3.93 60.13 -50.94
N GLY A 276 -3.12 59.08 -50.83
CA GLY A 276 -3.60 57.72 -50.56
C GLY A 276 -4.09 57.53 -49.11
N PRO A 277 -4.72 56.38 -48.83
CA PRO A 277 -5.23 56.05 -47.50
C PRO A 277 -4.10 56.00 -46.47
N LYS A 278 -4.33 56.57 -45.28
CA LYS A 278 -3.30 56.58 -44.23
C LYS A 278 -3.14 55.18 -43.63
N VAL A 279 -1.93 54.62 -43.71
CA VAL A 279 -1.58 53.37 -43.01
C VAL A 279 -1.11 53.70 -41.60
N GLU A 280 -1.80 53.19 -40.59
CA GLU A 280 -1.45 53.43 -39.19
C GLU A 280 -0.30 52.49 -38.75
N PRO A 281 0.84 53.02 -38.26
CA PRO A 281 1.95 52.19 -37.77
C PRO A 281 1.57 51.25 -36.61
N ALA A 282 0.55 51.63 -35.83
CA ALA A 282 0.01 50.86 -34.71
C ALA A 282 -0.54 49.47 -35.13
N LEU A 283 -0.88 49.28 -36.41
CA LEU A 283 -1.28 47.96 -36.94
C LEU A 283 -0.20 46.89 -36.73
N SER A 284 1.07 47.25 -36.63
CA SER A 284 2.17 46.30 -36.42
C SER A 284 2.41 45.92 -34.95
N VAL A 285 1.80 46.62 -34.00
CA VAL A 285 2.14 46.50 -32.58
C VAL A 285 1.12 45.63 -31.86
N LEU A 286 1.49 44.39 -31.55
CA LEU A 286 0.69 43.46 -30.77
C LEU A 286 1.58 42.84 -29.68
N ARG A 287 1.24 43.06 -28.40
CA ARG A 287 2.05 42.56 -27.28
C ARG A 287 1.19 41.86 -26.24
N PHE A 288 1.69 40.73 -25.77
CA PHE A 288 1.16 40.05 -24.59
C PHE A 288 1.82 40.60 -23.32
N GLU A 289 1.01 41.00 -22.34
CA GLU A 289 1.45 41.40 -21.00
C GLU A 289 0.97 40.38 -19.95
N ARG A 290 1.90 39.87 -19.14
CA ARG A 290 1.62 38.93 -18.04
C ARG A 290 1.02 39.65 -16.84
N PHE A 291 0.17 38.98 -16.07
CA PHE A 291 -0.20 39.43 -14.72
C PHE A 291 0.84 38.93 -13.69
N GLU A 292 1.17 39.75 -12.69
CA GLU A 292 2.23 39.44 -11.69
C GLU A 292 1.73 38.66 -10.45
N SER A 293 0.49 38.17 -10.44
CA SER A 293 -0.05 37.45 -9.27
C SER A 293 0.29 35.96 -9.32
N GLU A 294 0.91 35.46 -8.25
CA GLU A 294 1.31 34.04 -8.10
C GLU A 294 0.13 33.11 -7.73
N ASP A 295 -0.97 33.66 -7.19
CA ASP A 295 -2.01 32.84 -6.53
C ASP A 295 -3.35 32.72 -7.27
N ASN A 296 -3.56 33.43 -8.39
CA ASN A 296 -4.81 33.36 -9.15
C ASN A 296 -4.50 33.25 -10.63
N ILE A 297 -4.71 32.06 -11.19
CA ILE A 297 -4.39 31.74 -12.59
C ILE A 297 -5.06 32.75 -13.55
N ARG A 298 -4.27 33.75 -13.94
CA ARG A 298 -4.58 34.77 -14.95
C ARG A 298 -3.31 34.98 -15.76
N LEU A 299 -3.28 34.47 -17.00
CA LEU A 299 -2.06 34.44 -17.80
C LEU A 299 -1.59 35.84 -18.23
N GLY A 300 -2.52 36.73 -18.54
CA GLY A 300 -2.21 38.05 -19.08
C GLY A 300 -3.35 38.60 -19.93
N ARG A 301 -3.08 39.73 -20.60
CA ARG A 301 -3.98 40.31 -21.61
C ARG A 301 -3.17 40.79 -22.82
N LEU A 302 -3.86 40.95 -23.94
CA LEU A 302 -3.31 41.64 -25.09
C LEU A 302 -3.49 43.15 -24.91
N VAL A 303 -2.49 43.90 -25.35
CA VAL A 303 -2.53 45.36 -25.37
C VAL A 303 -2.05 45.88 -26.72
N ASP A 304 -2.74 46.92 -27.19
CA ASP A 304 -2.29 47.76 -28.29
C ASP A 304 -1.44 48.88 -27.68
N LYS A 305 -0.24 49.09 -28.22
CA LYS A 305 0.66 50.18 -27.80
C LYS A 305 0.78 51.23 -28.89
#